data_AF-A0A7W6WLA2-F1
#
_entry.id   AF-A0A7W6WLA2-F1
#
_cell.length_a   1.000
_cell.length_b   1.000
_cell.length_c   1.000
_cell.angle_alpha   90.00
_cell.angle_beta   90.00
_cell.angle_gamma   90.00
#
_symmetry.space_group_name_H-M   'P 1'
#
loop_
_entity.id
_entity.type
_entity.pdbx_description
1 polymer ?
#
loop_
_entity_poly.entity_id
_entity_poly.type
_entity_poly.pdbx_seq_one_letter_code
_entity_poly.pdbx_strand_id
1 'polypeptide(L)'
;MQARPTEGTGGVIDDIERIGIATVLGLMTLVTFANVVARYVFNSNILWALETTVFLFAWLILLGASHGVKISAHIGVDVILNLLPPGLRRAMVLLSVGLCLVFSGLLLVGAWQYWWPFATTRAWFEVNDIPMVFFPDLMAELFNEGEEYEKMPRFIPYAALPIGLLLLTLRFLQAGWQIATGRRDMLIASHDSESEEMMAEMSREADAGTLDQALHPSRRDGER
;
A
#
# COMPACT_ATOMS: atom_id res chain seq x y z
N MET A 1 -22.79 -13.96 19.22
CA MET A 1 -22.55 -14.61 17.91
C MET A 1 -22.57 -13.50 16.86
N GLN A 2 -21.44 -12.82 16.67
CA GLN A 2 -21.33 -11.67 15.77
C GLN A 2 -21.27 -12.17 14.33
N ALA A 3 -22.20 -11.70 13.50
CA ALA A 3 -22.19 -11.95 12.07
C ALA A 3 -21.02 -11.17 11.46
N ARG A 4 -20.08 -11.88 10.81
CA ARG A 4 -19.02 -11.26 10.00
C ARG A 4 -19.67 -10.42 8.90
N PRO A 5 -19.23 -9.17 8.66
CA PRO A 5 -19.62 -8.45 7.46
C PRO A 5 -19.09 -9.23 6.25
N THR A 6 -19.99 -9.46 5.30
CA THR A 6 -19.85 -10.36 4.16
C THR A 6 -18.61 -10.06 3.31
N GLU A 7 -17.83 -11.13 3.08
CA GLU A 7 -16.90 -11.29 1.97
C GLU A 7 -17.57 -10.90 0.65
N GLY A 8 -17.04 -9.87 0.00
CA GLY A 8 -17.55 -9.39 -1.28
C GLY A 8 -16.44 -8.71 -2.06
N THR A 9 -15.57 -9.53 -2.67
CA THR A 9 -14.57 -9.19 -3.71
C THR A 9 -13.47 -8.17 -3.36
N GLY A 10 -13.70 -7.26 -2.41
CA GLY A 10 -12.72 -6.27 -1.93
C GLY A 10 -11.81 -6.75 -0.80
N GLY A 11 -12.07 -7.92 -0.20
CA GLY A 11 -11.22 -8.50 0.84
C GLY A 11 -9.93 -9.10 0.28
N VAL A 12 -10.04 -9.91 -0.78
CA VAL A 12 -8.89 -10.59 -1.39
C VAL A 12 -7.86 -9.59 -1.94
N ILE A 13 -8.31 -8.55 -2.66
CA ILE A 13 -7.41 -7.50 -3.18
C ILE A 13 -6.74 -6.74 -2.04
N ASP A 14 -7.45 -6.53 -0.93
CA ASP A 14 -6.88 -5.90 0.26
C ASP A 14 -5.78 -6.72 0.90
N ASP A 15 -6.04 -8.00 1.06
CA ASP A 15 -5.12 -8.89 1.74
C ASP A 15 -3.88 -9.07 0.87
N ILE A 16 -4.04 -9.13 -0.46
CA ILE A 16 -2.92 -9.07 -1.40
C ILE A 16 -2.14 -7.76 -1.30
N GLU A 17 -2.81 -6.59 -1.26
CA GLU A 17 -2.13 -5.30 -1.12
C GLU A 17 -1.38 -5.20 0.22
N ARG A 18 -2.00 -5.62 1.33
CA ARG A 18 -1.39 -5.62 2.66
C ARG A 18 -0.20 -6.55 2.75
N ILE A 19 -0.34 -7.78 2.25
CA ILE A 19 0.75 -8.74 2.17
C ILE A 19 1.86 -8.19 1.28
N GLY A 20 1.51 -7.58 0.14
CA GLY A 20 2.45 -6.94 -0.78
C GLY A 20 3.23 -5.81 -0.10
N ILE A 21 2.55 -4.89 0.58
CA ILE A 21 3.16 -3.78 1.33
C ILE A 21 4.09 -4.32 2.43
N ALA A 22 3.60 -5.26 3.25
CA ALA A 22 4.39 -5.87 4.33
C ALA A 22 5.62 -6.60 3.79
N THR A 23 5.48 -7.30 2.66
CA THR A 23 6.57 -8.02 1.99
C THR A 23 7.62 -7.03 1.47
N VAL A 24 7.21 -6.00 0.73
CA VAL A 24 8.12 -4.98 0.20
C VAL A 24 8.85 -4.25 1.32
N LEU A 25 8.14 -3.86 2.39
CA LEU A 25 8.73 -3.21 3.55
C LEU A 25 9.72 -4.13 4.29
N GLY A 26 9.36 -5.40 4.48
CA GLY A 26 10.21 -6.41 5.11
C GLY A 26 11.48 -6.66 4.30
N LEU A 27 11.37 -6.80 2.97
CA LEU A 27 12.51 -6.96 2.07
C LEU A 27 13.41 -5.72 2.09
N MET A 28 12.84 -4.52 2.05
CA MET A 28 13.61 -3.27 2.10
C MET A 28 14.38 -3.15 3.43
N THR A 29 13.73 -3.51 4.54
CA THR A 29 14.35 -3.57 5.87
C THR A 29 15.49 -4.60 5.91
N LEU A 30 15.27 -5.79 5.35
CA LEU A 30 16.29 -6.84 5.32
C LEU A 30 17.51 -6.42 4.49
N VAL A 31 17.30 -5.84 3.30
CA VAL A 31 18.38 -5.39 2.41
C VAL A 31 19.18 -4.26 3.06
N THR A 32 18.51 -3.26 3.64
CA THR A 32 19.19 -2.16 4.34
C THR A 32 19.95 -2.66 5.57
N PHE A 33 19.35 -3.55 6.36
CA PHE A 33 19.99 -4.17 7.52
C PHE A 33 21.21 -5.00 7.12
N ALA A 34 21.10 -5.82 6.08
CA ALA A 34 22.22 -6.61 5.56
C ALA A 34 23.37 -5.69 5.10
N ASN A 35 23.05 -4.56 4.47
CA ASN A 35 24.05 -3.57 4.07
C ASN A 35 24.73 -2.90 5.27
N VAL A 36 24.00 -2.64 6.35
CA VAL A 36 24.57 -2.15 7.63
C VAL A 36 25.53 -3.20 8.21
N VAL A 37 25.12 -4.46 8.29
CA VAL A 37 25.98 -5.55 8.78
C VAL A 37 27.25 -5.70 7.92
N ALA A 38 27.12 -5.68 6.59
CA ALA A 38 28.26 -5.72 5.67
C ALA A 38 29.29 -4.62 6.00
N ARG A 39 28.80 -3.40 6.22
CA ARG A 39 29.64 -2.22 6.46
C ARG A 39 30.36 -2.27 7.79
N TYR A 40 29.67 -2.66 8.86
CA TYR A 40 30.25 -2.59 10.21
C TYR A 40 30.96 -3.87 10.65
N VAL A 41 30.55 -5.05 10.14
CA VAL A 41 31.15 -6.34 10.52
C VAL A 41 32.23 -6.77 9.54
N PHE A 42 31.97 -6.65 8.24
CA PHE A 42 32.85 -7.15 7.19
C PHE A 42 33.69 -6.04 6.53
N ASN A 43 33.52 -4.80 6.97
CA ASN A 43 34.17 -3.62 6.38
C ASN A 43 33.99 -3.54 4.85
N SER A 44 32.85 -4.01 4.34
CA SER A 44 32.50 -4.06 2.92
C SER A 44 31.10 -3.48 2.68
N ASN A 45 30.73 -3.17 1.44
CA ASN A 45 29.41 -2.61 1.12
C ASN A 45 28.72 -3.46 0.05
N ILE A 46 27.39 -3.57 0.13
CA ILE A 46 26.58 -4.26 -0.86
C ILE A 46 26.18 -3.24 -1.93
N LEU A 47 26.87 -3.25 -3.08
CA LEU A 47 26.68 -2.24 -4.13
C LEU A 47 25.23 -2.15 -4.63
N TRP A 48 24.58 -3.31 -4.81
CA TRP A 48 23.21 -3.40 -5.31
C TRP A 48 22.13 -3.04 -4.26
N ALA A 49 22.48 -2.89 -2.99
CA ALA A 49 21.51 -2.64 -1.93
C ALA A 49 20.80 -1.29 -2.13
N LEU A 50 21.54 -0.25 -2.53
CA LEU A 50 20.97 1.07 -2.74
C LEU A 50 19.95 1.06 -3.87
N GLU A 51 20.33 0.56 -5.05
CA GLU A 51 19.45 0.48 -6.21
C GLU A 51 18.19 -0.37 -5.90
N THR A 52 18.36 -1.50 -5.22
CA THR A 52 17.24 -2.36 -4.80
C THR A 52 16.27 -1.63 -3.86
N THR A 53 16.79 -0.90 -2.87
CA THR A 53 15.94 -0.19 -1.91
C THR A 53 15.15 0.95 -2.57
N VAL A 54 15.71 1.62 -3.59
CA VAL A 54 15.00 2.64 -4.36
C VAL A 54 13.84 2.03 -5.15
N PHE A 55 14.04 0.87 -5.77
CA PHE A 55 12.95 0.18 -6.47
C PHE A 55 11.89 -0.36 -5.50
N LEU A 56 12.28 -0.96 -4.38
CA LEU A 56 11.34 -1.39 -3.35
C LEU A 56 10.55 -0.20 -2.79
N PHE A 57 11.18 0.95 -2.60
CA PHE A 57 10.50 2.17 -2.17
C PHE A 57 9.47 2.65 -3.19
N ALA A 58 9.78 2.59 -4.49
CA ALA A 58 8.80 2.90 -5.54
C ALA A 58 7.59 1.96 -5.51
N TRP A 59 7.82 0.65 -5.36
CA TRP A 59 6.76 -0.34 -5.16
C TRP A 59 5.92 -0.03 -3.91
N LEU A 60 6.57 0.30 -2.80
CA LEU A 60 5.91 0.63 -1.54
C LEU A 60 5.00 1.86 -1.67
N ILE A 61 5.49 2.93 -2.31
CA ILE A 61 4.70 4.15 -2.52
C ILE A 61 3.47 3.85 -3.36
N LEU A 62 3.61 3.10 -4.44
CA LEU A 62 2.50 2.86 -5.37
C LEU A 62 1.44 1.93 -4.77
N LEU A 63 1.85 0.86 -4.10
CA LEU A 63 0.94 -0.01 -3.36
C LEU A 63 0.29 0.74 -2.19
N GLY A 64 1.08 1.52 -1.45
CA GLY A 64 0.62 2.34 -0.33
C GLY A 64 -0.37 3.42 -0.77
N ALA A 65 -0.17 4.04 -1.93
CA ALA A 65 -1.09 5.03 -2.48
C ALA A 65 -2.45 4.41 -2.85
N SER A 66 -2.45 3.23 -3.48
CA SER A 66 -3.68 2.48 -3.76
C SER A 66 -4.43 2.14 -2.47
N HIS A 67 -3.72 1.59 -1.48
CA HIS A 67 -4.31 1.22 -0.19
C HIS A 67 -4.81 2.45 0.59
N GLY A 68 -4.09 3.56 0.54
CA GLY A 68 -4.43 4.82 1.21
C GLY A 68 -5.73 5.44 0.67
N VAL A 69 -6.04 5.30 -0.62
CA VAL A 69 -7.33 5.74 -1.18
C VAL A 69 -8.51 5.01 -0.52
N LYS A 70 -8.34 3.76 -0.11
CA LYS A 70 -9.38 2.99 0.59
C LYS A 70 -9.57 3.43 2.04
N ILE A 71 -8.48 3.68 2.77
CA ILE A 71 -8.51 4.07 4.20
C ILE A 71 -8.88 5.57 4.37
N SER A 72 -8.92 6.30 3.26
CA SER A 72 -9.51 7.63 3.11
C SER A 72 -8.60 8.78 3.56
N ALA A 73 -8.02 9.45 2.56
CA ALA A 73 -7.15 10.61 2.72
C ALA A 73 -7.76 11.94 2.23
N HIS A 74 -9.05 11.99 1.87
CA HIS A 74 -9.70 13.21 1.33
C HIS A 74 -10.51 13.97 2.40
N ILE A 75 -9.98 14.02 3.63
CA ILE A 75 -10.58 14.67 4.81
C ILE A 75 -10.99 16.13 4.53
N GLY A 76 -10.25 16.85 3.69
CA GLY A 76 -10.52 18.26 3.39
C GLY A 76 -11.79 18.52 2.56
N VAL A 77 -12.19 17.58 1.70
CA VAL A 77 -13.38 17.75 0.84
C VAL A 77 -14.66 17.43 1.63
N ASP A 78 -14.62 16.47 2.55
CA ASP A 78 -15.79 16.06 3.33
C ASP A 78 -16.30 17.14 4.31
N VAL A 79 -15.42 17.96 4.89
CA VAL A 79 -15.84 19.06 5.78
C VAL A 79 -16.71 20.07 5.03
N ILE A 80 -16.30 20.47 3.82
CA ILE A 80 -17.05 21.42 2.98
C ILE A 80 -18.38 20.80 2.55
N LEU A 81 -18.35 19.52 2.15
CA LEU A 81 -19.52 18.78 1.68
C LEU A 81 -20.60 18.57 2.75
N ASN A 82 -20.24 18.55 4.04
CA ASN A 82 -21.19 18.44 5.15
C ASN A 82 -22.02 19.70 5.40
N LEU A 83 -21.64 20.85 4.83
CA LEU A 83 -22.45 22.07 4.87
C LEU A 83 -23.48 22.14 3.73
N LEU A 84 -23.43 21.22 2.77
CA LEU A 84 -24.29 21.25 1.57
C LEU A 84 -25.55 20.39 1.73
N PRO A 85 -26.66 20.74 1.07
CA PRO A 85 -27.84 19.89 1.00
C PRO A 85 -27.52 18.56 0.28
N PRO A 86 -28.22 17.46 0.63
CA PRO A 86 -27.83 16.09 0.27
C PRO A 86 -27.72 15.83 -1.25
N GLY A 87 -28.54 16.52 -2.06
CA GLY A 87 -28.47 16.41 -3.52
C GLY A 87 -27.20 17.02 -4.12
N LEU A 88 -26.80 18.21 -3.65
CA LEU A 88 -25.60 18.89 -4.15
C LEU A 88 -24.32 18.22 -3.64
N ARG A 89 -24.35 17.72 -2.39
CA ARG A 89 -23.28 16.90 -1.82
C ARG A 89 -22.94 15.72 -2.72
N ARG A 90 -23.94 14.92 -3.10
CA ARG A 90 -23.74 13.73 -3.95
C ARG A 90 -23.18 14.09 -5.33
N ALA A 91 -23.65 15.18 -5.95
CA ALA A 91 -23.13 15.65 -7.24
C ALA A 91 -21.65 16.06 -7.15
N MET A 92 -21.26 16.77 -6.09
CA MET A 92 -19.88 17.20 -5.87
C MET A 92 -18.94 16.02 -5.57
N VAL A 93 -19.38 15.03 -4.80
CA VAL A 93 -18.61 13.80 -4.56
C VAL A 93 -18.41 13.04 -5.86
N LEU A 94 -19.46 12.85 -6.66
CA LEU A 94 -19.36 12.17 -7.96
C LEU A 94 -18.44 12.91 -8.93
N LEU A 95 -18.48 14.25 -8.94
CA LEU A 95 -17.57 15.06 -9.73
C LEU A 95 -16.12 14.88 -9.29
N SER A 96 -15.84 14.93 -7.99
CA SER A 96 -14.50 14.73 -7.43
C SER A 96 -13.95 13.36 -7.78
N VAL A 97 -14.73 12.30 -7.56
CA VAL A 97 -14.31 10.94 -7.94
C VAL A 97 -14.12 10.82 -9.45
N GLY A 98 -14.96 11.45 -10.26
CA GLY A 98 -14.79 11.49 -11.71
C GLY A 98 -13.47 12.13 -12.13
N LEU A 99 -13.09 13.25 -11.52
CA LEU A 99 -11.81 13.91 -11.78
C LEU A 99 -10.62 13.04 -11.34
N CYS A 100 -10.71 12.39 -10.16
CA CYS A 100 -9.70 11.45 -9.69
C CYS A 100 -9.57 10.23 -10.63
N LEU A 101 -10.68 9.73 -11.17
CA LEU A 101 -10.69 8.62 -12.12
C LEU A 101 -10.03 9.02 -13.45
N VAL A 102 -10.33 10.21 -13.97
CA VAL A 102 -9.68 10.74 -15.18
C VAL A 102 -8.19 10.90 -14.96
N PHE A 103 -7.80 11.52 -13.84
CA PHE A 103 -6.39 11.72 -13.50
C PHE A 103 -5.62 10.40 -13.36
N SER A 104 -6.14 9.46 -12.55
CA SER A 104 -5.53 8.13 -12.38
C SER A 104 -5.49 7.33 -13.68
N GLY A 105 -6.52 7.42 -14.51
CA GLY A 105 -6.55 6.81 -15.85
C GLY A 105 -5.48 7.38 -16.79
N LEU A 106 -5.26 8.70 -16.78
CA LEU A 106 -4.18 9.32 -17.56
C LEU A 106 -2.80 8.85 -17.08
N LEU A 107 -2.59 8.77 -15.76
CA LEU A 107 -1.35 8.25 -15.20
C LEU A 107 -1.13 6.78 -15.60
N LEU A 108 -2.18 5.95 -15.55
CA LEU A 108 -2.12 4.55 -15.96
C LEU A 108 -1.70 4.41 -17.44
N VAL A 109 -2.29 5.21 -18.33
CA VAL A 109 -1.90 5.22 -19.75
C VAL A 109 -0.43 5.62 -19.91
N GLY A 110 0.01 6.69 -19.22
CA GLY A 110 1.41 7.14 -19.26
C GLY A 110 2.38 6.09 -18.72
N ALA A 111 2.04 5.43 -17.63
CA ALA A 111 2.85 4.36 -17.04
C ALA A 111 2.91 3.12 -17.92
N TRP A 112 1.81 2.73 -18.54
CA TRP A 112 1.79 1.64 -19.51
C TRP A 112 2.68 1.95 -20.72
N GLN A 113 2.53 3.14 -21.30
CA GLN A 113 3.35 3.58 -22.44
C GLN A 113 4.83 3.67 -22.10
N TYR A 114 5.18 4.06 -20.87
CA TYR A 114 6.55 4.12 -20.40
C TYR A 114 7.16 2.73 -20.19
N TRP A 115 6.41 1.82 -19.56
CA TRP A 115 6.87 0.49 -19.19
C TRP A 115 6.92 -0.48 -20.37
N TRP A 116 5.92 -0.44 -21.24
CA TRP A 116 5.73 -1.42 -22.32
C TRP A 116 6.95 -1.64 -23.23
N PRO A 117 7.72 -0.61 -23.65
CA PRO A 117 8.93 -0.82 -24.42
C PRO A 117 9.97 -1.68 -23.69
N PHE A 118 10.12 -1.54 -22.37
CA PHE A 118 11.06 -2.36 -21.60
C PHE A 118 10.65 -3.82 -21.52
N ALA A 119 9.36 -4.15 -21.64
CA ALA A 119 8.91 -5.53 -21.66
C ALA A 119 8.96 -6.17 -23.05
N THR A 120 9.25 -5.39 -24.09
CA THR A 120 9.19 -5.83 -25.49
C THR A 120 10.44 -5.39 -26.26
N THR A 121 10.38 -4.22 -26.88
CA THR A 121 11.40 -3.70 -27.80
C THR A 121 12.70 -3.28 -27.13
N ARG A 122 12.79 -3.33 -25.81
CA ARG A 122 13.96 -2.94 -25.02
C ARG A 122 14.17 -3.86 -23.83
N ALA A 123 13.77 -5.12 -23.98
CA ALA A 123 13.86 -6.14 -22.95
C ALA A 123 15.30 -6.45 -22.52
N TRP A 124 16.27 -6.21 -23.40
CA TRP A 124 17.70 -6.32 -23.09
C TRP A 124 18.22 -5.24 -22.13
N PHE A 125 17.45 -4.19 -21.80
CA PHE A 125 17.94 -3.18 -20.85
C PHE A 125 17.91 -3.71 -19.42
N GLU A 126 19.08 -3.64 -18.78
CA GLU A 126 19.29 -4.09 -17.41
C GLU A 126 19.51 -2.92 -16.45
N VAL A 127 19.27 -3.17 -15.16
CA VAL A 127 19.63 -2.25 -14.08
C VAL A 127 21.15 -2.22 -13.87
N ASN A 128 21.65 -1.29 -13.05
CA ASN A 128 23.08 -1.04 -13.01
C ASN A 128 23.83 -2.05 -12.12
N ASP A 129 23.27 -2.33 -10.95
CA ASP A 129 24.00 -3.01 -9.88
C ASP A 129 23.37 -4.35 -9.49
N ILE A 130 22.05 -4.49 -9.55
CA ILE A 130 21.33 -5.69 -9.06
C ILE A 130 21.65 -6.91 -9.93
N PRO A 131 22.31 -7.95 -9.39
CA PRO A 131 22.62 -9.16 -10.13
C PRO A 131 21.35 -9.95 -10.46
N MET A 132 21.35 -10.62 -11.60
CA MET A 132 20.27 -11.54 -11.96
C MET A 132 20.42 -12.85 -11.16
N VAL A 133 19.52 -13.09 -10.19
CA VAL A 133 19.59 -14.29 -9.33
C VAL A 133 18.45 -15.29 -9.61
N PHE A 134 17.34 -14.84 -10.19
CA PHE A 134 16.10 -15.63 -10.28
C PHE A 134 15.78 -16.05 -11.72
N PHE A 135 15.89 -17.34 -12.03
CA PHE A 135 15.49 -17.90 -13.34
C PHE A 135 16.17 -17.24 -14.57
N PRO A 136 17.51 -17.14 -14.60
CA PRO A 136 18.24 -16.47 -15.69
C PRO A 136 17.92 -17.09 -17.06
N ASP A 137 17.98 -18.42 -17.18
CA ASP A 137 17.75 -19.15 -18.43
C ASP A 137 16.34 -18.90 -19.00
N LEU A 138 15.33 -18.92 -18.12
CA LEU A 138 13.95 -18.66 -18.49
C LEU A 138 13.76 -17.23 -19.01
N MET A 139 14.39 -16.26 -18.36
CA MET A 139 14.30 -14.86 -18.79
C MET A 139 15.04 -14.62 -20.09
N ALA A 140 16.21 -15.23 -20.27
CA ALA A 140 16.98 -15.18 -21.49
C ALA A 140 16.17 -15.72 -22.68
N GLU A 141 15.57 -16.90 -22.53
CA GLU A 141 14.79 -17.55 -23.60
C GLU A 141 13.49 -16.79 -23.93
N LEU A 142 12.80 -16.25 -22.91
CA LEU A 142 11.52 -15.57 -23.11
C LEU A 142 11.67 -14.13 -23.63
N PHE A 143 12.72 -13.42 -23.22
CA PHE A 143 12.78 -11.96 -23.39
C PHE A 143 14.08 -11.44 -24.03
N ASN A 144 15.14 -12.26 -24.12
CA ASN A 144 16.46 -11.79 -24.56
C ASN A 144 17.08 -12.66 -25.66
N GLU A 145 16.25 -13.28 -26.51
CA GLU A 145 16.70 -14.09 -27.65
C GLU A 145 17.71 -15.21 -27.27
N GLY A 146 17.69 -15.66 -26.02
CA GLY A 146 18.61 -16.66 -25.47
C GLY A 146 19.93 -16.10 -24.92
N GLU A 147 20.16 -14.79 -24.94
CA GLU A 147 21.30 -14.15 -24.28
C GLU A 147 21.06 -14.01 -22.77
N GLU A 148 22.02 -14.42 -21.96
CA GLU A 148 21.91 -14.33 -20.50
C GLU A 148 21.98 -12.88 -20.02
N TYR A 149 21.16 -12.56 -19.01
CA TYR A 149 21.18 -11.28 -18.33
C TYR A 149 22.27 -11.24 -17.26
N GLU A 150 23.16 -10.26 -17.31
CA GLU A 150 24.15 -10.05 -16.23
C GLU A 150 23.49 -9.41 -15.00
N LYS A 151 22.61 -8.44 -15.25
CA LYS A 151 21.86 -7.69 -14.24
C LYS A 151 20.36 -7.85 -14.45
N MET A 152 19.60 -7.51 -13.40
CA MET A 152 18.15 -7.64 -13.44
C MET A 152 17.55 -6.79 -14.58
N PRO A 153 16.68 -7.38 -15.44
CA PRO A 153 16.00 -6.64 -16.50
C PRO A 153 15.15 -5.50 -15.95
N ARG A 154 15.22 -4.29 -16.55
CA ARG A 154 14.54 -3.08 -16.06
C ARG A 154 13.03 -3.18 -16.00
N PHE A 155 12.42 -4.01 -16.85
CA PHE A 155 10.96 -4.16 -16.86
C PHE A 155 10.44 -4.78 -15.55
N ILE A 156 11.24 -5.56 -14.83
CA ILE A 156 10.84 -6.17 -13.55
C ILE A 156 10.61 -5.09 -12.48
N PRO A 157 11.60 -4.28 -12.08
CA PRO A 157 11.38 -3.24 -11.09
C PRO A 157 10.39 -2.18 -11.57
N TYR A 158 10.38 -1.85 -12.87
CA TYR A 158 9.49 -0.81 -13.41
C TYR A 158 8.04 -1.25 -13.56
N ALA A 159 7.75 -2.56 -13.45
CA ALA A 159 6.37 -3.07 -13.46
C ALA A 159 5.54 -2.49 -12.30
N ALA A 160 6.19 -1.97 -11.25
CA ALA A 160 5.55 -1.20 -10.19
C ALA A 160 4.61 -0.11 -10.74
N LEU A 161 5.05 0.59 -11.79
CA LEU A 161 4.34 1.73 -12.37
C LEU A 161 2.96 1.31 -12.92
N PRO A 162 2.84 0.44 -13.95
CA PRO A 162 1.54 0.06 -14.47
C PRO A 162 0.70 -0.70 -13.43
N ILE A 163 1.30 -1.56 -12.60
CA ILE A 163 0.56 -2.35 -11.61
C ILE A 163 -0.03 -1.45 -10.53
N GLY A 164 0.79 -0.58 -9.94
CA GLY A 164 0.35 0.32 -8.88
C GLY A 164 -0.70 1.32 -9.35
N LEU A 165 -0.54 1.88 -10.54
CA LEU A 165 -1.52 2.80 -11.12
C LEU A 165 -2.79 2.09 -11.57
N LEU A 166 -2.71 0.84 -11.99
CA LEU A 166 -3.89 0.02 -12.28
C LEU A 166 -4.69 -0.21 -11.00
N LEU A 167 -4.04 -0.64 -9.92
CA LEU A 167 -4.68 -0.83 -8.62
C LEU A 167 -5.33 0.48 -8.14
N LEU A 168 -4.61 1.59 -8.20
CA LEU A 168 -5.11 2.92 -7.84
C LEU A 168 -6.37 3.29 -8.64
N THR A 169 -6.35 3.07 -9.97
CA THR A 169 -7.49 3.35 -10.86
C THR A 169 -8.68 2.46 -10.52
N LEU A 170 -8.44 1.18 -10.24
CA LEU A 170 -9.48 0.24 -9.80
C LEU A 170 -10.09 0.67 -8.46
N ARG A 171 -9.30 1.23 -7.54
CA ARG A 171 -9.81 1.77 -6.26
C ARG A 171 -10.72 2.97 -6.48
N PHE A 172 -10.33 3.93 -7.31
CA PHE A 172 -11.21 5.06 -7.65
C PHE A 172 -12.49 4.60 -8.35
N LEU A 173 -12.40 3.60 -9.23
CA LEU A 173 -13.58 3.02 -9.88
C LEU A 173 -14.52 2.35 -8.87
N GLN A 174 -13.97 1.57 -7.93
CA GLN A 174 -14.75 0.93 -6.85
C GLN A 174 -15.42 1.99 -5.96
N ALA A 175 -14.69 3.03 -5.57
CA ALA A 175 -15.22 4.13 -4.76
C ALA A 175 -16.36 4.86 -5.49
N GLY A 176 -16.14 5.21 -6.77
CA GLY A 176 -17.15 5.85 -7.61
C GLY A 176 -18.39 5.00 -7.79
N TRP A 177 -18.23 3.69 -8.00
CA TRP A 177 -19.35 2.75 -8.10
C TRP A 177 -20.18 2.67 -6.82
N GLN A 178 -19.53 2.61 -5.66
CA GLN A 178 -20.20 2.56 -4.35
C GLN A 178 -21.01 3.83 -4.06
N ILE A 179 -20.47 4.99 -4.42
CA ILE A 179 -21.16 6.29 -4.29
C ILE A 179 -22.31 6.40 -5.30
N ALA A 180 -22.10 5.98 -6.54
CA ALA A 180 -23.12 6.00 -7.57
C ALA A 180 -24.32 5.10 -7.21
N THR A 181 -24.06 3.93 -6.62
CA THR A 181 -25.10 2.98 -6.17
C THR A 181 -25.74 3.34 -4.81
N GLY A 182 -25.31 4.43 -4.16
CA GLY A 182 -25.85 4.86 -2.87
C GLY A 182 -25.51 3.93 -1.70
N ARG A 183 -24.50 3.06 -1.85
CA ARG A 183 -24.03 2.17 -0.78
C ARG A 183 -23.14 2.89 0.24
N ARG A 184 -22.62 4.07 -0.13
CA ARG A 184 -21.82 4.96 0.72
C ARG A 184 -22.17 6.42 0.38
N ASP A 185 -22.55 7.19 1.40
CA ASP A 185 -22.84 8.63 1.28
C ASP A 185 -21.61 9.52 1.54
N MET A 186 -20.55 8.93 2.08
CA MET A 186 -19.27 9.59 2.37
C MET A 186 -18.10 8.67 2.00
N LEU A 187 -16.98 9.28 1.59
CA LEU A 187 -15.77 8.58 1.16
C LEU A 187 -14.97 8.01 2.35
N ILE A 188 -15.27 8.43 3.58
CA ILE A 188 -14.49 8.12 4.80
C ILE A 188 -15.23 7.14 5.71
N ALA A 189 -14.55 6.05 6.10
CA ALA A 189 -14.81 5.40 7.38
C ALA A 189 -13.96 6.16 8.40
N SER A 190 -14.58 6.86 9.35
CA SER A 190 -13.87 7.67 10.32
C SER A 190 -13.00 6.75 11.19
N HIS A 191 -11.71 6.67 10.87
CA HIS A 191 -10.73 6.00 11.71
C HIS A 191 -10.63 6.67 13.10
N ASP A 192 -11.19 7.88 13.25
CA ASP A 192 -11.47 8.52 14.53
C ASP A 192 -12.32 7.63 15.44
N SER A 193 -13.28 6.87 14.92
CA SER A 193 -14.12 5.98 15.76
C SER A 193 -13.35 4.79 16.36
N GLU A 194 -12.46 4.13 15.60
CA GLU A 194 -11.62 3.04 16.13
C GLU A 194 -10.55 3.57 17.10
N SER A 195 -10.00 4.75 16.82
CA SER A 195 -9.00 5.41 17.68
C SER A 195 -9.63 5.91 18.99
N GLU A 196 -10.82 6.50 18.92
CA GLU A 196 -11.60 6.92 20.09
C GLU A 196 -12.11 5.72 20.90
N GLU A 197 -12.53 4.63 20.25
CA GLU A 197 -12.93 3.40 20.93
C GLU A 197 -11.76 2.74 21.67
N MET A 198 -10.58 2.64 21.05
CA MET A 198 -9.38 2.09 21.70
C MET A 198 -8.90 2.98 22.86
N MET A 199 -8.95 4.31 22.71
CA MET A 199 -8.63 5.24 23.80
C MET A 199 -9.67 5.20 24.93
N ALA A 200 -10.96 5.03 24.59
CA ALA A 200 -12.04 4.86 25.55
C ALA A 200 -11.94 3.51 26.28
N GLU A 201 -11.53 2.45 25.59
CA GLU A 201 -11.28 1.13 26.16
C GLU A 201 -10.08 1.16 27.10
N MET A 202 -8.94 1.73 26.68
CA MET A 202 -7.77 1.96 27.54
C MET A 202 -8.12 2.81 28.77
N SER A 203 -8.95 3.85 28.61
CA SER A 203 -9.41 4.69 29.72
C SER A 203 -10.30 3.93 30.69
N ARG A 204 -11.24 3.11 30.19
CA ARG A 204 -12.09 2.24 31.04
C ARG A 204 -11.29 1.16 31.75
N GLU A 205 -10.30 0.58 31.09
CA GLU A 205 -9.44 -0.45 31.65
C GLU A 205 -8.49 0.12 32.71
N ALA A 206 -7.98 1.34 32.48
CA ALA A 206 -7.24 2.10 33.48
C ALA A 206 -8.11 2.42 34.70
N ASP A 207 -9.34 2.91 34.51
CA ASP A 207 -10.25 3.23 35.62
C ASP A 207 -10.68 1.97 36.39
N ALA A 208 -10.94 0.86 35.69
CA ALA A 208 -11.25 -0.44 36.29
C ALA A 208 -10.08 -1.00 37.13
N GLY A 209 -8.84 -0.90 36.63
CA GLY A 209 -7.65 -1.30 37.38
C GLY A 209 -7.41 -0.41 38.61
N THR A 210 -7.72 0.89 38.49
CA THR A 210 -7.62 1.84 39.61
C THR A 210 -8.69 1.58 40.67
N LEU A 211 -9.91 1.22 40.27
CA LEU A 211 -11.01 0.81 41.15
C LEU A 211 -10.75 -0.53 41.84
N ASP A 212 -10.23 -1.55 41.14
CA ASP A 212 -9.84 -2.83 41.73
C ASP A 212 -8.76 -2.64 42.80
N GLN A 213 -7.78 -1.76 42.52
CA GLN A 213 -6.73 -1.42 43.47
C GLN A 213 -7.23 -0.62 44.68
N ALA A 214 -8.29 0.18 44.54
CA ALA A 214 -8.94 0.89 45.63
C ALA A 214 -9.85 -0.02 46.49
N LEU A 215 -10.49 -1.02 45.89
CA LEU A 215 -11.39 -1.97 46.56
C LEU A 215 -10.64 -3.15 47.22
N HIS A 216 -9.48 -3.54 46.69
CA HIS A 216 -8.69 -4.68 47.19
C HIS A 216 -7.23 -4.30 47.49
N PRO A 217 -6.97 -3.45 48.51
CA PRO A 217 -5.63 -2.97 48.83
C PRO A 217 -4.64 -4.06 49.30
N SER A 218 -5.14 -5.22 49.73
CA SER A 218 -4.33 -6.34 50.24
C SER A 218 -3.60 -7.15 49.15
N ARG A 219 -3.88 -6.93 47.86
CA ARG A 219 -3.18 -7.59 46.74
C ARG A 219 -1.78 -7.02 46.47
N ARG A 220 -1.37 -5.92 47.13
CA ARG A 220 -0.02 -5.35 46.99
C ARG A 220 1.10 -6.19 47.62
N ASP A 221 0.79 -7.07 48.56
CA ASP A 221 1.81 -7.65 49.46
C ASP A 221 2.20 -9.10 49.14
N GLY A 222 1.74 -9.66 48.02
CA GLY A 222 1.94 -11.07 47.66
C GLY A 222 3.12 -11.38 46.73
N GLU A 223 3.74 -10.37 46.12
CA GLU A 223 4.87 -10.56 45.19
C GLU A 223 6.07 -9.72 45.66
N ARG A 224 6.82 -10.27 46.62
CA ARG A 224 8.22 -9.93 46.87
C ARG A 224 9.04 -11.21 46.88
#